data_AF-A0A8T3LN00-F1
#
_entry.id   AF-A0A8T3LN00-F1
#
_cell.length_a   1.000
_cell.length_b   1.000
_cell.length_c   1.000
_cell.angle_alpha   90.00
_cell.angle_beta   90.00
_cell.angle_gamma   90.00
#
_symmetry.space_group_name_H-M   'P 1'
#
loop_
_entity.id
_entity.type
_entity.pdbx_description
1 polymer ?
#
loop_
_entity_poly.entity_id
_entity_poly.type
_entity_poly.pdbx_seq_one_letter_code
_entity_poly.pdbx_strand_id
1 'polypeptide(L)' 'NISDLAAHGIAVLMICDEIEEAWYQSHRILVMQKGQITHSFLPDSSSQARIAEVVNG' A
#
# COMPACT_ATOMS: atom_id res chain seq x y z
N ASN A 1 -12.14 -12.64 2.67
CA ASN A 1 -10.90 -12.05 2.16
C ASN A 1 -10.92 -10.54 2.46
N ILE A 2 -9.79 -9.88 2.64
CA ILE A 2 -9.69 -8.41 2.87
C ILE A 2 -10.45 -7.64 1.77
N SER A 3 -10.35 -8.10 0.52
CA SER A 3 -11.09 -7.54 -0.61
C SER A 3 -12.61 -7.66 -0.47
N ASP A 4 -13.11 -8.72 0.18
CA ASP A 4 -14.55 -8.88 0.40
C ASP A 4 -15.07 -7.83 1.38
N LEU A 5 -14.32 -7.54 2.44
CA LEU A 5 -14.71 -6.48 3.40
C LEU A 5 -14.80 -5.13 2.67
N ALA A 6 -13.81 -4.81 1.85
CA ALA A 6 -13.81 -3.60 1.04
C ALA A 6 -15.00 -3.54 0.08
N ALA A 7 -15.36 -4.66 -0.57
CA ALA A 7 -16.52 -4.75 -1.45
C ALA A 7 -17.86 -4.53 -0.73
N HIS A 8 -17.93 -4.80 0.59
CA HIS A 8 -19.10 -4.50 1.43
C HIS A 8 -19.08 -3.08 2.01
N GLY A 9 -18.19 -2.20 1.53
CA GLY A 9 -18.09 -0.81 1.97
C GLY A 9 -17.34 -0.62 3.29
N ILE A 10 -16.63 -1.65 3.77
CA ILE A 10 -15.82 -1.58 5.00
C ILE A 10 -14.43 -1.07 4.63
N ALA A 11 -14.00 0.03 5.25
CA ALA A 11 -12.62 0.49 5.12
C ALA A 11 -11.67 -0.47 5.86
N VAL A 12 -10.62 -0.94 5.17
CA VAL A 12 -9.57 -1.76 5.76
C VAL A 12 -8.28 -0.95 5.78
N LEU A 13 -7.69 -0.82 6.96
CA LEU A 13 -6.34 -0.29 7.13
C LEU A 13 -5.40 -1.46 7.43
N MET A 14 -4.49 -1.74 6.52
CA MET A 14 -3.45 -2.76 6.68
C MET A 14 -2.11 -2.07 6.99
N ILE A 15 -1.39 -2.61 7.97
CA ILE A 15 -0.01 -2.24 8.29
C ILE A 15 0.86 -3.44 7.95
N CYS A 16 1.80 -3.25 7.05
CA CYS A 16 2.68 -4.29 6.54
C CYS A 16 4.01 -3.66 6.11
N ASP A 17 5.10 -4.42 6.21
CA ASP A 17 6.44 -4.07 5.73
C ASP A 17 6.84 -4.84 4.45
N GLU A 18 6.03 -5.80 4.01
CA GLU A 18 6.19 -6.52 2.74
C GLU A 18 5.56 -5.77 1.56
N ILE A 19 6.39 -5.36 0.59
CA ILE A 19 5.95 -4.61 -0.60
C ILE A 19 4.94 -5.43 -1.43
N GLU A 20 5.14 -6.73 -1.57
CA GLU A 20 4.25 -7.60 -2.33
C GLU A 20 2.86 -7.67 -1.72
N GLU A 21 2.75 -7.81 -0.39
CA GLU A 21 1.46 -7.84 0.29
C GLU A 21 0.73 -6.50 0.16
N ALA A 22 1.44 -5.39 0.41
CA ALA A 22 0.90 -4.05 0.22
C ALA A 22 0.40 -3.84 -1.21
N TRP A 23 1.11 -4.37 -2.20
CA TRP A 23 0.74 -4.28 -3.61
C TRP A 23 -0.54 -5.05 -3.97
N TYR A 24 -0.63 -6.32 -3.56
CA TYR A 24 -1.72 -7.19 -3.99
C TYR A 24 -3.01 -7.02 -3.18
N GLN A 25 -2.93 -6.52 -1.95
CA GLN A 25 -4.09 -6.43 -1.06
C GLN A 25 -4.70 -5.01 -0.95
N SER A 26 -4.06 -3.99 -1.55
CA SER A 26 -4.44 -2.59 -1.31
C SER A 26 -4.96 -1.89 -2.56
N HIS A 27 -5.97 -1.03 -2.40
CA HIS A 27 -6.35 -0.06 -3.42
C HIS A 27 -5.45 1.20 -3.39
N ARG A 28 -4.79 1.43 -2.26
CA ARG A 28 -3.89 2.57 -2.02
C ARG A 28 -2.83 2.17 -1.02
N ILE A 29 -1.59 2.58 -1.27
CA ILE A 29 -0.44 2.33 -0.40
C ILE A 29 0.11 3.68 0.07
N LEU A 30 0.43 3.78 1.36
CA LEU A 30 1.08 4.93 1.97
C LEU A 30 2.41 4.49 2.55
N VAL A 31 3.50 5.17 2.21
CA VAL A 31 4.82 4.89 2.78
C VAL A 31 5.06 5.84 3.95
N MET A 32 5.34 5.27 5.11
CA MET A 32 5.75 6.01 6.30
C MET A 32 7.27 5.89 6.50
N GLN A 33 7.95 7.02 6.69
CA GLN A 33 9.36 7.07 7.06
C GLN A 33 9.57 8.12 8.14
N LYS A 34 10.35 7.79 9.18
CA LYS A 34 10.69 8.70 10.29
C LYS A 34 9.44 9.37 10.90
N GLY A 35 8.36 8.61 11.04
CA GLY A 35 7.09 9.07 11.62
C GLY A 35 6.23 9.96 10.72
N GLN A 36 6.54 10.05 9.42
CA GLN A 36 5.79 10.88 8.46
C GLN A 36 5.37 10.07 7.24
N ILE A 37 4.19 10.36 6.68
CA ILE A 37 3.78 9.81 5.38
C ILE A 37 4.51 10.60 4.29
N THR A 38 5.37 9.93 3.54
CA THR A 38 6.22 10.57 2.54
C THR A 38 5.69 10.38 1.12
N HIS A 39 4.99 9.27 0.86
CA HIS A 39 4.51 8.91 -0.47
C HIS A 39 3.15 8.22 -0.43
N SER A 40 2.39 8.35 -1.53
CA SER A 40 1.17 7.61 -1.78
C SER A 40 1.20 7.01 -3.17
N PHE A 41 0.77 5.75 -3.28
CA PHE A 41 0.68 5.02 -4.52
C PHE A 41 -0.72 4.45 -4.71
N LEU A 42 -1.16 4.44 -5.98
CA LEU A 42 -2.30 3.65 -6.43
C LEU A 42 -1.72 2.51 -7.28
N PRO A 43 -1.96 1.24 -6.94
CA PRO A 43 -1.44 0.12 -7.73
C PRO A 43 -1.82 0.18 -9.22
N ASP A 44 -3.02 0.71 -9.54
CA ASP A 44 -3.51 0.87 -10.91
C ASP A 44 -2.71 1.87 -11.76
N SER A 45 -1.90 2.73 -11.15
CA SER A 45 -1.13 3.78 -11.85
C SER A 45 0.34 3.87 -11.41
N SER A 46 0.86 2.81 -10.80
CA SER A 46 2.24 2.74 -10.31
C SER A 46 2.89 1.39 -10.65
N SER A 47 4.02 1.07 -10.03
CA SER A 47 4.66 -0.24 -10.07
C SER A 47 5.26 -0.62 -8.71
N GLN A 48 5.40 -1.92 -8.44
CA GLN A 48 6.11 -2.42 -7.25
C GLN A 48 7.55 -1.88 -7.18
N ALA A 49 8.23 -1.79 -8.33
CA ALA A 49 9.59 -1.27 -8.41
C ALA A 49 9.69 0.17 -7.87
N ARG A 50 8.72 1.03 -8.21
CA ARG A 50 8.72 2.42 -7.73
C ARG A 50 8.49 2.54 -6.22
N ILE A 51 7.72 1.62 -5.64
CA ILE A 51 7.55 1.55 -4.18
C ILE A 51 8.85 1.09 -3.54
N ALA A 52 9.50 0.06 -4.09
CA ALA A 52 10.78 -0.44 -3.60
C ALA A 52 11.89 0.61 -3.65
N GLU A 53 11.95 1.41 -4.72
CA GLU A 53 12.88 2.55 -4.82
C GLU A 53 12.68 3.55 -3.68
N VAL A 54 11.43 3.84 -3.30
CA VAL A 54 11.11 4.77 -2.22
C VAL A 54 11.35 4.18 -0.84
N VAL A 55 11.08 2.88 -0.64
CA VAL A 55 11.26 2.21 0.65
C VAL A 55 12.73 1.94 0.95
N ASN A 56 13.53 1.61 -0.07
CA ASN A 56 14.95 1.24 0.08
C ASN A 56 15.91 2.41 -0.15
N GLY A 57 15.43 3.56 -0.63
CA GLY A 57 16.20 4.80 -0.78
C GLY A 57 16.22 5.62 0.49
#